data_AF-A0A132BQ86-F1
#
_entry.id   AF-A0A132BQ86-F1
#
_cell.length_a   1.000
_cell.length_b   1.000
_cell.length_c   1.000
_cell.angle_alpha   90.00
_cell.angle_beta   90.00
_cell.angle_gamma   90.00
#
_symmetry.space_group_name_H-M   'P 1'
#
loop_
_entity.id
_entity.type
_entity.pdbx_description
1 polymer ?
#
loop_
_entity_poly.entity_id
_entity_poly.type
_entity_poly.pdbx_seq_one_letter_code
_entity_poly.pdbx_strand_id
1 'polypeptide(L)'
;MVELPQEILNRLEAANTSAAKAISLASSLSDPEILDEVAQQRQDDIAVYLALNQFNRRKNYRDLPERLQRDVRALFQNFTMAQATARDLLFSLADSERLCAAAEATASEGLGYLDEDHNYWVSTELTPRLPAVLRCFAGCAEKYAGGFDEMQLIKFHLRTGKLTGFRYADFELSPLPRLEVRTKVDLRRQRISDFDHHGEDQRLLLKSRFMASDQTGFERQKRFDAQAAEIGLDGFGIRATGTEIALAAETAGLVLSGWSWAPVAFR
;
A
#
# COMPACT_ATOMS: atom_id res chain seq x y z
N MET A 1 37.07 6.02 -0.94
CA MET A 1 37.28 4.62 -0.50
C MET A 1 36.08 3.83 -0.98
N VAL A 2 36.28 2.75 -1.74
CA VAL A 2 35.16 1.96 -2.23
C VAL A 2 34.77 1.00 -1.10
N GLU A 3 33.68 1.31 -0.40
CA GLU A 3 33.23 0.55 0.77
C GLU A 3 32.39 -0.66 0.31
N LEU A 4 33.08 -1.79 0.07
CA LEU A 4 32.47 -3.08 -0.27
C LEU A 4 32.55 -4.03 0.93
N PRO A 5 31.61 -5.00 1.07
CA PRO A 5 31.72 -6.06 2.06
C PRO A 5 33.09 -6.74 2.00
N GLN A 6 33.66 -7.10 3.15
CA GLN A 6 35.00 -7.71 3.21
C GLN A 6 35.11 -8.97 2.33
N GLU A 7 34.04 -9.75 2.23
CA GLU A 7 33.98 -10.90 1.33
C GLU A 7 34.20 -10.50 -0.14
N ILE A 8 33.57 -9.41 -0.59
CA ILE A 8 33.73 -8.91 -1.95
C ILE A 8 35.17 -8.41 -2.14
N LEU A 9 35.72 -7.66 -1.17
CA LEU A 9 37.11 -7.18 -1.22
C LEU A 9 38.10 -8.34 -1.35
N ASN A 10 37.94 -9.39 -0.56
CA ASN A 10 38.79 -10.59 -0.62
C ASN A 10 38.69 -11.29 -1.99
N ARG A 11 37.48 -11.36 -2.58
CA ARG A 11 37.28 -11.92 -3.93
C ARG A 11 37.93 -11.07 -5.02
N LEU A 12 37.87 -9.74 -4.89
CA LEU A 12 38.51 -8.81 -5.83
C LEU A 12 40.04 -8.93 -5.78
N GLU A 13 40.62 -9.03 -4.59
CA GLU A 13 42.05 -9.28 -4.39
C GLU A 13 42.47 -10.61 -5.01
N ALA A 14 41.74 -11.70 -4.73
CA ALA A 14 42.01 -13.02 -5.30
C ALA A 14 41.92 -13.03 -6.84
N ALA A 15 41.01 -12.24 -7.42
CA ALA A 15 40.85 -12.07 -8.86
C ALA A 15 41.83 -11.05 -9.47
N ASN A 16 42.72 -10.45 -8.68
CA ASN A 16 43.67 -9.41 -9.08
C ASN A 16 43.00 -8.24 -9.85
N THR A 17 41.82 -7.82 -9.39
CA THR A 17 41.03 -6.75 -10.01
C THR A 17 40.68 -5.66 -9.00
N SER A 18 40.46 -4.44 -9.49
CA SER A 18 40.06 -3.32 -8.63
C SER A 18 38.54 -3.25 -8.51
N ALA A 19 38.05 -2.69 -7.40
CA ALA A 19 36.62 -2.43 -7.23
C ALA A 19 36.05 -1.56 -8.36
N ALA A 20 36.81 -0.57 -8.85
CA ALA A 20 36.41 0.26 -9.98
C ALA A 20 36.23 -0.55 -11.28
N LYS A 21 37.15 -1.48 -11.57
CA LYS A 21 37.03 -2.38 -12.74
C LYS A 21 35.85 -3.34 -12.59
N ALA A 22 35.65 -3.90 -11.39
CA ALA A 22 34.54 -4.80 -11.12
C ALA A 22 33.18 -4.10 -11.23
N ILE A 23 33.05 -2.88 -10.70
CA ILE A 23 31.84 -2.06 -10.86
C ILE A 23 31.61 -1.73 -12.32
N SER A 24 32.64 -1.26 -13.05
CA SER A 24 32.51 -0.96 -14.48
C SER A 24 32.06 -2.18 -15.28
N LEU A 25 32.59 -3.36 -14.99
CA LEU A 25 32.19 -4.60 -15.64
C LEU A 25 30.74 -4.97 -15.26
N ALA A 26 30.40 -4.93 -13.97
CA ALA A 26 29.05 -5.23 -13.50
C ALA A 26 28.01 -4.30 -14.11
N SER A 27 28.31 -2.99 -14.19
CA SER A 27 27.46 -2.01 -14.88
C SER A 27 27.34 -2.31 -16.38
N SER A 28 28.41 -2.73 -17.05
CA SER A 28 28.35 -3.10 -18.48
C SER A 28 27.58 -4.39 -18.77
N LEU A 29 27.40 -5.24 -17.75
CA LEU A 29 26.66 -6.50 -17.85
C LEU A 29 25.20 -6.35 -17.38
N SER A 30 24.85 -5.19 -16.85
CA SER A 30 23.52 -4.89 -16.34
C SER A 30 22.76 -4.06 -17.37
N ASP A 31 21.43 -4.19 -17.39
CA ASP A 31 20.56 -3.32 -18.16
C ASP A 31 20.53 -1.92 -17.52
N PRO A 32 20.95 -0.85 -18.23
CA PRO A 32 20.91 0.50 -17.71
C PRO A 32 19.51 0.94 -17.24
N GLU A 33 18.45 0.52 -17.93
CA GLU A 33 17.08 0.92 -17.60
C GLU A 33 16.67 0.33 -16.24
N ILE A 34 17.01 -0.94 -15.98
CA ILE A 34 16.77 -1.60 -14.70
C ILE A 34 17.54 -0.90 -13.56
N LEU A 35 18.79 -0.48 -13.82
CA LEU A 35 19.58 0.22 -12.82
C LEU A 35 18.99 1.58 -12.45
N ASP A 36 18.49 2.32 -13.44
CA ASP A 36 17.84 3.61 -13.24
C ASP A 36 16.51 3.47 -12.50
N GLU A 37 15.70 2.45 -12.83
CA GLU A 37 14.46 2.14 -12.10
C GLU A 37 14.71 1.82 -10.62
N VAL A 38 15.71 0.96 -10.34
CA VAL A 38 16.08 0.61 -8.95
C VAL A 38 16.62 1.83 -8.20
N ALA A 39 17.40 2.68 -8.87
CA ALA A 39 17.90 3.92 -8.30
C ALA A 39 16.76 4.89 -7.96
N GLN A 40 15.79 5.05 -8.86
CA GLN A 40 14.61 5.89 -8.64
C GLN A 40 13.74 5.36 -7.50
N GLN A 41 13.47 4.06 -7.46
CA GLN A 41 12.73 3.43 -6.37
C GLN A 41 13.43 3.66 -5.02
N ARG A 42 14.76 3.56 -4.99
CA ARG A 42 15.53 3.80 -3.76
C ARG A 42 15.51 5.28 -3.35
N GLN A 43 15.56 6.21 -4.30
CA GLN A 43 15.38 7.63 -4.03
C GLN A 43 14.00 7.90 -3.42
N ASP A 44 12.95 7.33 -3.99
CA ASP A 44 11.58 7.46 -3.51
C ASP A 44 11.43 6.94 -2.08
N ASP A 45 11.99 5.77 -1.76
CA ASP A 45 11.98 5.22 -0.40
C ASP A 45 12.65 6.15 0.61
N ILE A 46 13.81 6.71 0.23
CA ILE A 46 14.56 7.64 1.09
C ILE A 46 13.79 8.95 1.25
N ALA A 47 13.19 9.47 0.19
CA ALA A 47 12.39 10.68 0.22
C ALA A 47 11.17 10.52 1.14
N VAL A 48 10.43 9.40 1.04
CA VAL A 48 9.30 9.08 1.94
C VAL A 48 9.79 8.95 3.39
N TYR A 49 10.86 8.19 3.63
CA TYR A 49 11.42 8.02 4.97
C TYR A 49 11.81 9.37 5.60
N LEU A 50 12.53 10.22 4.86
CA LEU A 50 12.96 11.53 5.35
C LEU A 50 11.77 12.48 5.54
N ALA A 51 10.78 12.42 4.65
CA ALA A 51 9.55 13.21 4.73
C ALA A 51 8.78 12.91 6.03
N LEU A 52 8.50 11.63 6.29
CA LEU A 52 7.78 11.22 7.50
C LEU A 52 8.58 11.48 8.77
N ASN A 53 9.92 11.45 8.71
CA ASN A 53 10.77 11.80 9.84
C ASN A 53 10.78 13.29 10.17
N GLN A 54 10.27 14.19 9.33
CA GLN A 54 10.14 15.61 9.69
C GLN A 54 9.17 15.82 10.86
N PHE A 55 8.21 14.91 11.04
CA PHE A 55 7.30 14.91 12.18
C PHE A 55 7.89 14.22 13.43
N ASN A 56 9.09 13.64 13.34
CA ASN A 56 9.83 13.10 14.48
C ASN A 56 10.85 14.14 14.99
N ARG A 57 11.47 13.87 16.14
CA ARG A 57 12.67 14.61 16.55
C ARG A 57 13.75 14.42 15.48
N ARG A 58 14.21 15.53 14.88
CA ARG A 58 15.19 15.53 13.79
C ARG A 58 16.46 14.79 14.22
N LYS A 59 16.79 13.70 13.52
CA LYS A 59 18.08 13.00 13.67
C LYS A 59 19.16 13.73 12.87
N ASN A 60 20.38 13.80 13.39
CA ASN A 60 21.49 14.31 12.60
C ASN A 60 21.87 13.26 11.55
N TYR A 61 22.44 13.70 10.43
CA TYR A 61 22.91 12.81 9.37
C TYR A 61 23.87 11.72 9.89
N ARG A 62 24.76 12.08 10.84
CA ARG A 62 25.72 11.17 11.46
C ARG A 62 25.07 10.05 12.29
N ASP A 63 23.84 10.27 12.73
CA ASP A 63 23.07 9.31 13.55
C ASP A 63 22.23 8.37 12.68
N LEU A 64 22.24 8.55 11.35
CA LEU A 64 21.57 7.64 10.41
C LEU A 64 22.37 6.35 10.23
N PRO A 65 21.73 5.20 9.94
CA PRO A 65 22.45 3.97 9.62
C PRO A 65 23.43 4.19 8.46
N GLU A 66 24.63 3.60 8.52
CA GLU A 66 25.68 3.80 7.51
C GLU A 66 25.19 3.50 6.09
N ARG A 67 24.36 2.46 5.92
CA ARG A 67 23.76 2.13 4.62
C ARG A 67 22.95 3.31 4.06
N LEU A 68 22.14 3.97 4.88
CA LEU A 68 21.35 5.12 4.46
C LEU A 68 22.24 6.34 4.16
N GLN A 69 23.32 6.54 4.93
CA GLN A 69 24.31 7.59 4.62
C GLN A 69 24.95 7.36 3.24
N ARG A 70 25.33 6.12 2.93
CA ARG A 70 25.89 5.75 1.62
C ARG A 70 24.89 6.01 0.49
N ASP A 71 23.64 5.58 0.65
CA ASP A 71 22.60 5.77 -0.36
C ASP A 71 22.32 7.26 -0.60
N VAL A 72 22.25 8.08 0.47
CA VAL A 72 22.09 9.53 0.35
C VAL A 72 23.21 10.16 -0.48
N ARG A 73 24.47 9.78 -0.21
CA ARG A 73 25.61 10.31 -0.98
C ARG A 73 25.55 9.88 -2.45
N ALA A 74 25.21 8.61 -2.71
CA ALA A 74 25.17 8.07 -4.06
C ALA A 74 24.02 8.63 -4.89
N LEU A 75 22.83 8.76 -4.31
CA LEU A 75 21.60 9.05 -5.05
C LEU A 75 21.18 10.53 -5.01
N PHE A 76 21.58 11.28 -3.98
CA PHE A 76 21.20 12.69 -3.80
C PHE A 76 22.41 13.64 -3.77
N GLN A 77 23.62 13.11 -3.94
CA GLN A 77 24.92 13.81 -3.77
C GLN A 77 25.23 14.19 -2.30
N ASN A 78 24.28 14.81 -1.61
CA ASN A 78 24.43 15.20 -0.21
C ASN A 78 23.08 15.19 0.54
N PHE A 79 23.17 15.24 1.88
CA PHE A 79 21.99 15.16 2.73
C PHE A 79 21.04 16.36 2.58
N THR A 80 21.56 17.56 2.28
CA THR A 80 20.73 18.76 2.09
C THR A 80 19.78 18.57 0.90
N MET A 81 20.28 18.02 -0.21
CA MET A 81 19.45 17.70 -1.38
C MET A 81 18.40 16.63 -1.06
N ALA A 82 18.78 15.56 -0.35
CA ALA A 82 17.83 14.54 0.08
C ALA A 82 16.71 15.13 0.97
N GLN A 83 17.05 16.04 1.88
CA GLN A 83 16.06 16.74 2.71
C GLN A 83 15.16 17.68 1.88
N ALA A 84 15.72 18.36 0.88
CA ALA A 84 14.93 19.20 -0.02
C ALA A 84 13.92 18.37 -0.82
N THR A 85 14.35 17.25 -1.44
CA THR A 85 13.44 16.34 -2.16
C THR A 85 12.34 15.79 -1.25
N ALA A 86 12.67 15.39 -0.03
CA ALA A 86 11.68 14.91 0.94
C ALA A 86 10.65 16.00 1.34
N ARG A 87 11.10 17.25 1.46
CA ARG A 87 10.22 18.39 1.74
C ARG A 87 9.33 18.72 0.53
N ASP A 88 9.88 18.68 -0.67
CA ASP A 88 9.13 18.91 -1.90
C ASP A 88 8.06 17.82 -2.10
N LEU A 89 8.38 16.56 -1.73
CA LEU A 89 7.40 15.47 -1.68
C LEU A 89 6.25 15.77 -0.70
N LEU A 90 6.53 16.27 0.51
CA LEU A 90 5.47 16.67 1.46
C LEU A 90 4.61 17.81 0.90
N PHE A 91 5.21 18.82 0.27
CA PHE A 91 4.46 19.91 -0.32
C PHE A 91 3.60 19.44 -1.50
N SER A 92 4.06 18.45 -2.27
CA SER A 92 3.28 17.88 -3.37
C SER A 92 1.98 17.22 -2.93
N LEU A 93 1.83 16.87 -1.64
CA LEU A 93 0.58 16.32 -1.09
C LEU A 93 -0.58 17.33 -1.11
N ALA A 94 -0.30 18.62 -1.27
CA ALA A 94 -1.32 19.64 -1.45
C ALA A 94 -1.96 19.61 -2.86
N ASP A 95 -1.28 19.01 -3.83
CA ASP A 95 -1.75 18.87 -5.21
C ASP A 95 -2.65 17.63 -5.34
N SER A 96 -3.97 17.85 -5.23
CA SER A 96 -4.93 16.78 -5.36
C SER A 96 -5.01 16.19 -6.77
N GLU A 97 -4.67 16.95 -7.82
CA GLU A 97 -4.71 16.44 -9.20
C GLU A 97 -3.59 15.44 -9.43
N ARG A 98 -2.37 15.79 -9.00
CA ARG A 98 -1.23 14.88 -9.01
C ARG A 98 -1.49 13.60 -8.21
N LEU A 99 -2.10 13.73 -7.04
CA LEU A 99 -2.49 12.58 -6.21
C LEU A 99 -3.50 11.68 -6.94
N CYS A 100 -4.54 12.26 -7.54
CA CYS A 100 -5.56 11.49 -8.27
C CYS A 100 -4.94 10.77 -9.48
N ALA A 101 -4.12 11.47 -10.27
CA ALA A 101 -3.43 10.88 -11.42
C ALA A 101 -2.52 9.71 -11.01
N ALA A 102 -1.79 9.84 -9.90
CA ALA A 102 -0.98 8.75 -9.37
C ALA A 102 -1.84 7.54 -8.97
N ALA A 103 -2.99 7.77 -8.32
CA ALA A 103 -3.90 6.71 -7.93
C ALA A 103 -4.58 6.02 -9.14
N GLU A 104 -4.95 6.78 -10.16
CA GLU A 104 -5.50 6.27 -11.42
C GLU A 104 -4.51 5.38 -12.18
N ALA A 105 -3.27 5.83 -12.32
CA ALA A 105 -2.20 5.02 -12.92
C ALA A 105 -1.92 3.75 -12.09
N THR A 106 -1.84 3.88 -10.77
CA THR A 106 -1.59 2.72 -9.88
C THR A 106 -2.72 1.69 -9.95
N ALA A 107 -3.97 2.15 -10.00
CA ALA A 107 -5.13 1.27 -10.12
C ALA A 107 -5.21 0.58 -11.49
N SER A 108 -4.84 1.26 -12.59
CA SER A 108 -4.84 0.66 -13.93
C SER A 108 -3.78 -0.43 -14.10
N GLU A 109 -2.70 -0.38 -13.30
CA GLU A 109 -1.68 -1.42 -13.18
C GLU A 109 -2.12 -2.61 -12.30
N GLY A 110 -3.34 -2.58 -11.76
CA GLY A 110 -3.91 -3.66 -10.96
C GLY A 110 -3.54 -3.61 -9.47
N LEU A 111 -3.05 -2.46 -8.99
CA LEU A 111 -2.74 -2.26 -7.58
C LEU A 111 -3.81 -1.36 -6.94
N GLY A 112 -4.75 -1.99 -6.23
CA GLY A 112 -5.88 -1.29 -5.61
C GLY A 112 -7.05 -1.04 -6.56
N TYR A 113 -8.00 -0.21 -6.11
CA TYR A 113 -9.29 0.00 -6.76
C TYR A 113 -9.77 1.44 -6.61
N LEU A 114 -10.32 2.02 -7.67
CA LEU A 114 -11.03 3.31 -7.61
C LEU A 114 -12.53 3.07 -7.53
N ASP A 115 -13.18 3.67 -6.53
CA ASP A 115 -14.64 3.67 -6.46
C ASP A 115 -15.28 4.72 -7.38
N GLU A 116 -16.61 4.70 -7.48
CA GLU A 116 -17.40 5.59 -8.35
C GLU A 116 -17.17 7.08 -8.03
N ASP A 117 -16.80 7.39 -6.79
CA ASP A 117 -16.46 8.74 -6.33
C ASP A 117 -14.97 9.09 -6.57
N HIS A 118 -14.24 8.27 -7.31
CA HIS A 118 -12.79 8.36 -7.54
C HIS A 118 -11.95 8.36 -6.26
N ASN A 119 -12.42 7.72 -5.20
CA ASN A 119 -11.56 7.46 -4.05
C ASN A 119 -10.78 6.17 -4.28
N TYR A 120 -9.50 6.21 -3.93
CA TYR A 120 -8.62 5.08 -4.12
C TYR A 120 -8.60 4.18 -2.89
N TRP A 121 -8.71 2.88 -3.10
CA TRP A 121 -8.72 1.85 -2.07
C TRP A 121 -7.61 0.86 -2.32
N VAL A 122 -6.97 0.39 -1.26
CA VAL A 122 -5.95 -0.66 -1.35
C VAL A 122 -5.82 -1.39 -0.02
N SER A 123 -5.37 -2.65 -0.06
CA SER A 123 -4.89 -3.33 1.13
C SER A 123 -3.73 -2.57 1.77
N THR A 124 -3.76 -2.42 3.09
CA THR A 124 -2.70 -1.72 3.84
C THR A 124 -1.33 -2.37 3.60
N GLU A 125 -1.27 -3.69 3.45
CA GLU A 125 -0.05 -4.46 3.15
C GLU A 125 0.63 -4.00 1.85
N LEU A 126 -0.14 -3.52 0.88
CA LEU A 126 0.36 -3.07 -0.43
C LEU A 126 0.82 -1.61 -0.42
N THR A 127 0.63 -0.87 0.68
CA THR A 127 1.07 0.53 0.80
C THR A 127 2.53 0.72 0.39
N PRO A 128 3.51 -0.14 0.77
CA PRO A 128 4.90 0.00 0.35
C PRO A 128 5.14 -0.07 -1.17
N ARG A 129 4.20 -0.63 -1.95
CA ARG A 129 4.27 -0.73 -3.42
C ARG A 129 3.70 0.50 -4.14
N LEU A 130 3.04 1.40 -3.44
CA LEU A 130 2.44 2.59 -4.05
C LEU A 130 3.53 3.59 -4.48
N PRO A 131 3.23 4.49 -5.43
CA PRO A 131 4.08 5.64 -5.73
C PRO A 131 4.39 6.48 -4.48
N ALA A 132 5.58 7.09 -4.43
CA ALA A 132 6.07 7.84 -3.26
C ALA A 132 5.07 8.86 -2.72
N VAL A 133 4.32 9.54 -3.59
CA VAL A 133 3.33 10.55 -3.20
C VAL A 133 2.16 9.94 -2.40
N LEU A 134 1.66 8.77 -2.80
CA LEU A 134 0.59 8.07 -2.09
C LEU A 134 1.10 7.43 -0.80
N ARG A 135 2.32 6.87 -0.81
CA ARG A 135 2.99 6.37 0.40
C ARG A 135 3.18 7.46 1.44
N CYS A 136 3.65 8.62 1.01
CA CYS A 136 3.86 9.78 1.87
C CYS A 136 2.51 10.30 2.42
N PHE A 137 1.46 10.33 1.60
CA PHE A 137 0.11 10.69 2.05
C PHE A 137 -0.41 9.73 3.13
N ALA A 138 -0.33 8.41 2.89
CA ALA A 138 -0.74 7.39 3.84
C ALA A 138 0.06 7.47 5.14
N GLY A 139 1.39 7.57 5.05
CA GLY A 139 2.27 7.69 6.22
C GLY A 139 2.04 8.95 7.03
N CYS A 140 1.66 10.08 6.41
CA CYS A 140 1.24 11.28 7.13
C CYS A 140 -0.03 11.02 7.96
N ALA A 141 -1.02 10.35 7.36
CA ALA A 141 -2.27 10.03 8.04
C ALA A 141 -2.08 9.02 9.16
N GLU A 142 -1.32 7.96 8.90
CA GLU A 142 -0.95 6.93 9.88
C GLU A 142 -0.26 7.55 11.09
N LYS A 143 0.76 8.38 10.84
CA LYS A 143 1.51 9.04 11.90
C LYS A 143 0.66 9.98 12.74
N TYR A 144 -0.27 10.69 12.11
CA TYR A 144 -1.20 11.56 12.81
C TYR A 144 -2.20 10.77 13.66
N ALA A 145 -2.67 9.62 13.14
CA ALA A 145 -3.58 8.71 13.85
C ALA A 145 -2.92 7.91 14.98
N GLY A 146 -1.60 7.76 14.97
CA GLY A 146 -0.88 6.88 15.89
C GLY A 146 -0.78 5.42 15.42
N GLY A 147 -0.98 5.17 14.11
CA GLY A 147 -0.80 3.86 13.49
C GLY A 147 -2.03 3.38 12.70
N PHE A 148 -1.78 2.50 11.73
CA PHE A 148 -2.80 1.73 11.00
C PHE A 148 -2.49 0.23 10.95
N ASP A 149 -1.61 -0.26 11.84
CA ASP A 149 -1.15 -1.66 11.87
C ASP A 149 -2.30 -2.68 11.93
N GLU A 150 -3.41 -2.32 12.57
CA GLU A 150 -4.58 -3.19 12.70
C GLU A 150 -5.60 -3.04 11.55
N MET A 151 -5.39 -2.11 10.62
CA MET A 151 -6.31 -1.84 9.51
C MET A 151 -5.92 -2.70 8.31
N GLN A 152 -6.87 -3.44 7.74
CA GLN A 152 -6.59 -4.29 6.57
C GLN A 152 -6.74 -3.53 5.25
N LEU A 153 -7.62 -2.52 5.21
CA LEU A 153 -7.82 -1.67 4.03
C LEU A 153 -7.64 -0.19 4.39
N ILE A 154 -7.17 0.59 3.42
CA ILE A 154 -7.15 2.05 3.47
C ILE A 154 -7.86 2.63 2.25
N LYS A 155 -8.63 3.71 2.48
CA LYS A 155 -9.30 4.53 1.46
C LYS A 155 -8.73 5.95 1.48
N PHE A 156 -8.26 6.40 0.33
CA PHE A 156 -7.76 7.73 0.08
C PHE A 156 -8.87 8.62 -0.49
N HIS A 157 -9.23 9.66 0.25
CA HIS A 157 -10.13 10.72 -0.20
C HIS A 157 -9.30 11.91 -0.69
N LEU A 158 -8.56 11.71 -1.79
CA LEU A 158 -7.44 12.57 -2.22
C LEU A 158 -7.86 14.03 -2.43
N ARG A 159 -9.03 14.27 -3.06
CA ARG A 159 -9.57 15.63 -3.28
C ARG A 159 -9.82 16.40 -1.99
N THR A 160 -10.18 15.69 -0.92
CA THR A 160 -10.52 16.31 0.37
C THR A 160 -9.44 16.15 1.44
N GLY A 161 -8.29 15.57 1.09
CA GLY A 161 -7.15 15.40 1.99
C GLY A 161 -7.46 14.52 3.20
N LYS A 162 -8.19 13.41 2.99
CA LYS A 162 -8.52 12.46 4.05
C LYS A 162 -8.05 11.06 3.73
N LEU A 163 -7.74 10.29 4.77
CA LEU A 163 -7.56 8.85 4.68
C LEU A 163 -8.57 8.17 5.60
N THR A 164 -8.96 6.96 5.29
CA THR A 164 -9.79 6.15 6.18
C THR A 164 -9.23 4.73 6.22
N GLY A 165 -8.84 4.27 7.41
CA GLY A 165 -8.51 2.88 7.68
C GLY A 165 -9.75 2.08 8.05
N PHE A 166 -9.76 0.80 7.68
CA PHE A 166 -10.83 -0.14 8.00
C PHE A 166 -10.26 -1.41 8.60
N ARG A 167 -10.78 -1.76 9.77
CA ARG A 167 -10.48 -3.00 10.49
C ARG A 167 -11.65 -3.96 10.35
N TYR A 168 -11.34 -5.17 9.94
CA TYR A 168 -12.30 -6.22 9.66
C TYR A 168 -12.02 -7.46 10.51
N ALA A 169 -13.09 -8.08 11.02
CA ALA A 169 -13.04 -9.39 11.66
C ALA A 169 -12.72 -10.47 10.63
N ASP A 170 -11.83 -11.40 10.98
CA ASP A 170 -11.51 -12.59 10.21
C ASP A 170 -11.13 -12.29 8.75
N PHE A 171 -10.45 -11.17 8.49
CA PHE A 171 -10.19 -10.69 7.13
C PHE A 171 -9.53 -11.75 6.24
N GLU A 172 -8.57 -12.52 6.75
CA GLU A 172 -7.90 -13.58 5.97
C GLU A 172 -8.70 -14.90 5.89
N LEU A 173 -9.60 -15.14 6.83
CA LEU A 173 -10.30 -16.42 6.98
C LEU A 173 -11.67 -16.42 6.28
N SER A 174 -12.30 -15.26 6.19
CA SER A 174 -13.63 -15.07 5.62
C SER A 174 -13.56 -14.39 4.25
N PRO A 175 -14.32 -14.87 3.24
CA PRO A 175 -14.46 -14.16 1.98
C PRO A 175 -15.33 -12.91 2.09
N LEU A 176 -16.13 -12.81 3.17
CA LEU A 176 -17.04 -11.71 3.50
C LEU A 176 -16.75 -11.21 4.92
N PRO A 177 -15.58 -10.60 5.15
CA PRO A 177 -15.18 -10.20 6.48
C PRO A 177 -16.04 -9.04 6.98
N ARG A 178 -16.31 -9.03 8.29
CA ARG A 178 -17.22 -8.05 8.92
C ARG A 178 -16.46 -6.82 9.35
N LEU A 179 -16.97 -5.63 9.03
CA LEU A 179 -16.36 -4.39 9.48
C LEU A 179 -16.51 -4.27 10.99
N GLU A 180 -15.42 -3.98 11.69
CA GLU A 180 -15.44 -3.74 13.13
C GLU A 180 -15.18 -2.26 13.45
N VAL A 181 -14.18 -1.66 12.82
CA VAL A 181 -13.79 -0.27 13.10
C VAL A 181 -13.45 0.45 11.81
N ARG A 182 -13.80 1.73 11.77
CA ARG A 182 -13.35 2.67 10.75
C ARG A 182 -12.69 3.87 11.43
N THR A 183 -11.47 4.20 11.05
CA THR A 183 -10.76 5.38 11.54
C THR A 183 -10.54 6.35 10.40
N LYS A 184 -11.13 7.54 10.49
CA LYS A 184 -11.03 8.59 9.47
C LYS A 184 -10.09 9.69 9.93
N VAL A 185 -9.08 9.98 9.12
CA VAL A 185 -8.11 11.04 9.33
C VAL A 185 -8.34 12.15 8.32
N ASP A 186 -8.72 13.33 8.79
CA ASP A 186 -8.74 14.57 7.98
C ASP A 186 -7.41 15.31 8.21
N LEU A 187 -6.49 15.19 7.26
CA LEU A 187 -5.15 15.80 7.35
C LEU A 187 -5.21 17.33 7.28
N ARG A 188 -6.18 17.88 6.54
CA ARG A 188 -6.34 19.34 6.39
C ARG A 188 -6.86 19.98 7.67
N ARG A 189 -7.84 19.33 8.30
CA ARG A 189 -8.44 19.82 9.56
C ARG A 189 -7.73 19.31 10.80
N GLN A 190 -6.76 18.41 10.65
CA GLN A 190 -6.09 17.75 11.77
C GLN A 190 -7.13 17.16 12.73
N ARG A 191 -7.94 16.23 12.21
CA ARG A 191 -9.00 15.58 12.99
C ARG A 191 -9.03 14.07 12.72
N ILE A 192 -9.13 13.31 13.80
CA ILE A 192 -9.40 11.87 13.77
C ILE A 192 -10.86 11.65 14.15
N SER A 193 -11.51 10.66 13.56
CA SER A 193 -12.85 10.22 13.92
C SER A 193 -12.94 8.72 13.79
N ASP A 194 -13.16 8.07 14.92
CA ASP A 194 -13.34 6.62 15.00
C ASP A 194 -14.81 6.27 15.00
N PHE A 195 -15.14 5.19 14.31
CA PHE A 195 -16.49 4.67 14.19
C PHE A 195 -16.45 3.19 14.56
N ASP A 196 -17.20 2.84 15.60
CA ASP A 196 -17.39 1.47 16.06
C ASP A 196 -18.56 0.85 15.27
N HIS A 197 -18.28 -0.30 14.64
CA HIS A 197 -19.23 -1.09 13.87
C HIS A 197 -19.40 -2.52 14.45
N HIS A 198 -18.91 -2.80 15.67
CA HIS A 198 -19.01 -4.14 16.28
C HIS A 198 -20.45 -4.61 16.50
N GLY A 199 -21.40 -3.70 16.67
CA GLY A 199 -22.83 -4.02 16.77
C GLY A 199 -23.54 -4.19 15.43
N GLU A 200 -22.84 -3.93 14.33
CA GLU A 200 -23.38 -4.01 12.98
C GLU A 200 -22.91 -5.30 12.29
N ASP A 201 -23.68 -5.76 11.31
CA ASP A 201 -23.31 -6.89 10.46
C ASP A 201 -22.96 -6.43 9.03
N GLN A 202 -22.22 -5.33 8.94
CA GLN A 202 -21.76 -4.80 7.66
C GLN A 202 -20.55 -5.61 7.16
N ARG A 203 -20.70 -6.26 6.02
CA ARG A 203 -19.72 -7.15 5.40
C ARG A 203 -19.02 -6.45 4.24
N LEU A 204 -17.74 -6.76 4.05
CA LEU A 204 -17.02 -6.40 2.83
C LEU A 204 -17.44 -7.34 1.69
N LEU A 205 -17.76 -6.76 0.55
CA LEU A 205 -17.97 -7.48 -0.70
C LEU A 205 -16.78 -7.24 -1.64
N LEU A 206 -16.61 -8.13 -2.61
CA LEU A 206 -15.68 -7.97 -3.73
C LEU A 206 -14.24 -7.70 -3.28
N LYS A 207 -13.81 -8.39 -2.20
CA LYS A 207 -12.54 -8.15 -1.51
C LYS A 207 -11.33 -8.24 -2.46
N SER A 208 -11.40 -9.08 -3.51
CA SER A 208 -10.31 -9.21 -4.49
C SER A 208 -9.97 -7.92 -5.22
N ARG A 209 -10.88 -6.93 -5.28
CA ARG A 209 -10.61 -5.60 -5.85
C ARG A 209 -9.50 -4.83 -5.12
N PHE A 210 -9.31 -5.12 -3.83
CA PHE A 210 -8.32 -4.41 -2.99
C PHE A 210 -6.98 -5.16 -2.88
N MET A 211 -6.89 -6.32 -3.53
CA MET A 211 -5.76 -7.22 -3.47
C MET A 211 -4.93 -7.14 -4.76
N ALA A 212 -3.63 -7.38 -4.65
CA ALA A 212 -2.76 -7.60 -5.79
C ALA A 212 -2.83 -9.05 -6.26
N SER A 213 -2.55 -9.29 -7.54
CA SER A 213 -2.63 -10.63 -8.15
C SER A 213 -1.64 -11.64 -7.57
N ASP A 214 -0.56 -11.17 -6.97
CA ASP A 214 0.49 -11.95 -6.32
C ASP A 214 0.25 -12.18 -4.81
N GLN A 215 -0.79 -11.58 -4.22
CA GLN A 215 -1.11 -11.79 -2.80
C GLN A 215 -1.67 -13.19 -2.55
N THR A 216 -1.32 -13.73 -1.37
CA THR A 216 -1.86 -15.01 -0.91
C THR A 216 -3.39 -14.92 -0.83
N GLY A 217 -4.07 -15.94 -1.36
CA GLY A 217 -5.54 -16.01 -1.34
C GLY A 217 -6.25 -15.21 -2.44
N PHE A 218 -5.54 -14.39 -3.25
CA PHE A 218 -6.13 -13.59 -4.32
C PHE A 218 -7.01 -14.42 -5.25
N GLU A 219 -6.47 -15.51 -5.81
CA GLU A 219 -7.21 -16.38 -6.74
C GLU A 219 -8.44 -17.04 -6.09
N ARG A 220 -8.37 -17.38 -4.79
CA ARG A 220 -9.52 -17.95 -4.08
C ARG A 220 -10.60 -16.89 -3.87
N GLN A 221 -10.22 -15.68 -3.46
CA GLN A 221 -11.14 -14.57 -3.27
C GLN A 221 -11.77 -14.14 -4.60
N LYS A 222 -11.00 -14.05 -5.68
CA LYS A 222 -11.49 -13.67 -7.00
C LYS A 222 -12.56 -14.63 -7.52
N ARG A 223 -12.37 -15.96 -7.32
CA ARG A 223 -13.39 -16.97 -7.66
C ARG A 223 -14.65 -16.81 -6.81
N PHE A 224 -14.49 -16.57 -5.51
CA PHE A 224 -15.63 -16.32 -4.63
C PHE A 224 -16.41 -15.06 -5.06
N ASP A 225 -15.70 -13.97 -5.37
CA ASP A 225 -16.29 -12.70 -5.79
C ASP A 225 -17.04 -12.85 -7.12
N ALA A 226 -16.54 -13.68 -8.05
CA ALA A 226 -17.25 -14.01 -9.28
C ALA A 226 -18.59 -14.73 -9.00
N GLN A 227 -18.59 -15.72 -8.11
CA GLN A 227 -19.83 -16.40 -7.71
C GLN A 227 -20.78 -15.45 -6.97
N ALA A 228 -20.25 -14.55 -6.14
CA ALA A 228 -21.03 -13.54 -5.44
C ALA A 228 -21.72 -12.58 -6.43
N ALA A 229 -21.06 -12.22 -7.52
CA ALA A 229 -21.65 -11.42 -8.60
C ALA A 229 -22.77 -12.17 -9.35
N GLU A 230 -22.63 -13.49 -9.57
CA GLU A 230 -23.67 -14.31 -10.21
C GLU A 230 -24.99 -14.32 -9.43
N ILE A 231 -24.94 -14.14 -8.11
CA ILE A 231 -26.13 -14.01 -7.24
C ILE A 231 -26.51 -12.56 -6.95
N GLY A 232 -25.92 -11.59 -7.64
CA GLY A 232 -26.28 -10.18 -7.60
C GLY A 232 -25.71 -9.38 -6.43
N LEU A 233 -24.71 -9.89 -5.70
CA LEU A 233 -24.12 -9.15 -4.57
C LEU A 233 -23.32 -7.92 -5.02
N ASP A 234 -22.82 -7.91 -6.25
CA ASP A 234 -22.11 -6.77 -6.82
C ASP A 234 -22.98 -5.51 -6.97
N GLY A 235 -24.31 -5.68 -7.06
CA GLY A 235 -25.28 -4.60 -7.08
C GLY A 235 -25.34 -3.77 -5.80
N PHE A 236 -24.84 -4.29 -4.67
CA PHE A 236 -24.71 -3.54 -3.41
C PHE A 236 -23.41 -2.70 -3.33
N GLY A 237 -22.53 -2.82 -4.33
CA GLY A 237 -21.22 -2.20 -4.32
C GLY A 237 -20.22 -2.98 -3.45
N ILE A 238 -19.47 -2.28 -2.60
CA ILE A 238 -18.38 -2.88 -1.82
C ILE A 238 -18.82 -3.42 -0.45
N ARG A 239 -20.08 -3.22 -0.06
CA ARG A 239 -20.59 -3.60 1.27
C ARG A 239 -22.05 -3.99 1.20
N ALA A 240 -22.42 -4.94 2.04
CA ALA A 240 -23.81 -5.29 2.32
C ALA A 240 -23.93 -5.76 3.77
N THR A 241 -25.15 -5.73 4.30
CA THR A 241 -25.48 -6.38 5.58
C THR A 241 -25.55 -7.89 5.41
N GLY A 242 -25.35 -8.65 6.49
CA GLY A 242 -25.55 -10.11 6.43
C GLY A 242 -26.98 -10.50 6.04
N THR A 243 -27.98 -9.69 6.38
CA THR A 243 -29.37 -9.90 5.96
C THR A 243 -29.55 -9.76 4.45
N GLU A 244 -28.98 -8.72 3.84
CA GLU A 244 -29.00 -8.54 2.37
C GLU A 244 -28.30 -9.69 1.66
N ILE A 245 -27.17 -10.14 2.21
CA ILE A 245 -26.42 -11.28 1.67
C ILE A 245 -27.22 -12.58 1.76
N ALA A 246 -27.85 -12.84 2.91
CA ALA A 246 -28.68 -14.02 3.12
C ALA A 246 -29.88 -14.04 2.17
N LEU A 247 -30.55 -12.89 1.97
CA LEU A 247 -31.68 -12.76 1.05
C LEU A 247 -31.27 -13.01 -0.40
N ALA A 248 -30.14 -12.48 -0.85
CA ALA A 248 -29.62 -12.73 -2.19
C ALA A 248 -29.31 -14.22 -2.42
N ALA A 249 -28.67 -14.85 -1.44
CA ALA A 249 -28.37 -16.28 -1.48
C ALA A 249 -29.65 -17.14 -1.50
N GLU A 250 -30.62 -16.85 -0.63
CA GLU A 250 -31.91 -17.56 -0.58
C GLU A 250 -32.69 -17.43 -1.89
N THR A 251 -32.72 -16.24 -2.49
CA THR A 251 -33.35 -15.98 -3.79
C THR A 251 -32.72 -16.83 -4.91
N ALA A 252 -31.40 -17.07 -4.81
CA ALA A 252 -30.68 -17.95 -5.73
C ALA A 252 -30.79 -19.45 -5.38
N GLY A 253 -31.48 -19.81 -4.28
CA GLY A 253 -31.56 -21.19 -3.80
C GLY A 253 -30.24 -21.71 -3.22
N LEU A 254 -29.36 -20.81 -2.76
CA LEU A 254 -28.03 -21.11 -2.25
C LEU A 254 -27.86 -20.71 -0.78
N VAL A 255 -26.82 -21.25 -0.15
CA VAL A 255 -26.34 -20.88 1.18
C VAL A 255 -24.82 -20.74 1.14
N LEU A 256 -24.27 -19.80 1.89
CA LEU A 256 -22.83 -19.66 2.05
C LEU A 256 -22.25 -20.86 2.80
N SER A 257 -21.30 -21.56 2.18
CA SER A 257 -20.56 -22.67 2.76
C SER A 257 -19.06 -22.41 2.61
N GLY A 258 -18.46 -21.82 3.65
CA GLY A 258 -17.05 -21.43 3.66
C GLY A 258 -16.74 -20.42 2.55
N TRP A 259 -16.10 -20.90 1.49
CA TRP A 259 -15.63 -20.11 0.34
C TRP A 259 -16.40 -20.43 -0.95
N SER A 260 -17.64 -20.89 -0.82
CA SER A 260 -18.50 -21.23 -1.95
C SER A 260 -19.97 -21.02 -1.60
N TRP A 261 -20.80 -20.84 -2.62
CA TRP A 261 -22.26 -20.86 -2.50
C TRP A 261 -22.78 -22.25 -2.88
N ALA A 262 -23.43 -22.94 -1.95
CA ALA A 262 -23.91 -24.30 -2.13
C ALA A 262 -25.45 -24.33 -2.21
N PRO A 263 -26.07 -25.23 -2.98
CA PRO A 263 -27.52 -25.39 -2.97
C PRO A 263 -28.04 -25.66 -1.56
N VAL A 264 -29.19 -25.08 -1.22
CA VAL A 264 -29.88 -25.40 0.03
C VAL A 264 -30.27 -26.88 0.02
N ALA A 265 -29.64 -27.67 0.89
CA ALA A 265 -30.00 -29.08 1.04
C ALA A 265 -31.34 -29.18 1.78
N PHE A 266 -32.43 -29.40 1.04
CA PHE A 266 -33.71 -29.78 1.64
C PHE A 266 -33.55 -31.19 2.24
N ARG A 267 -33.63 -31.28 3.57
CA ARG A 267 -33.88 -32.54 4.29
C ARG A 267 -35.35 -32.64 4.64
#